data_AF-A0A1S3B7N2-F1
#
_entry.id   AF-A0A1S3B7N2-F1
#
_cell.length_a   1.000
_cell.length_b   1.000
_cell.length_c   1.000
_cell.angle_alpha   90.00
_cell.angle_beta   90.00
_cell.angle_gamma   90.00
#
_symmetry.space_group_name_H-M   'P 1'
#
loop_
_entity.id
_entity.type
_entity.pdbx_description
1 polymer ?
#
loop_
_entity_poly.entity_id
_entity_poly.type
_entity_poly.pdbx_seq_one_letter_code
_entity_poly.pdbx_strand_id
1 'polypeptide(L)'
;MDDHISHQFSSGLELGNFIATSDLLEHSWNAITKRRSEIQFTLPIYSVLHGYCNERLNCKIVAFVTAPNFTENPIEGDGGEDLVLVSDMVKDEFTAFEFLQSRTCSDSAINGVALELFRRFYPVYEQEISRLISNPNTQLIITGHGLGGSVASLFTLLLLDCIDLTKTKRPLCITFGSPLLGNEAFQNAISHFSTWSSCFLHLVSNQDPLPRKLLNNKAYYPFGTFLFCSQSGGCSCFEDPKSILKMLEATKANNDVLLNASAFFDYKETIDRLIKQTNFKANINVKIENAESWTGSFLAQLEAIGVAQNQAQQQQQRVVDINRLAKTLKDNEMNMILENTKPFAKTLNDVKINMAKLEWYKKKCKFDNIGYYDSYKNQMSEPDIRVAEFKKILQVYWENKVEEAERKPLRDGAPFDVKLLFGGTNYRRMVEPLDIAEHYRKGLKDYKSHRPKHYTKLEQWFKDLKTPDSSSMQEEAVSSILTVDSLFWVHVEEAILACDLVREGDCSEEEREAELAKLTEFEDYVLELMRNYAVSSEIFLPHSTFMKWWEEYDEIVGDDHDSVLSGLMRNEEYEEYGNGRLVIP
;
A
#
# COMPACT_ATOMS: atom_id res chain seq x y z
N MET A 1 21.93 -15.09 13.42
CA MET A 1 20.56 -14.57 13.20
C MET A 1 19.53 -15.27 14.09
N ASP A 2 19.89 -16.32 14.84
CA ASP A 2 18.94 -17.13 15.62
C ASP A 2 18.67 -16.65 17.06
N ASP A 3 19.54 -15.83 17.66
CA ASP A 3 19.39 -15.41 19.07
C ASP A 3 18.33 -14.31 19.30
N HIS A 4 17.80 -13.67 18.24
CA HIS A 4 16.76 -12.63 18.38
C HIS A 4 15.31 -13.15 18.36
N ILE A 5 15.10 -14.43 18.04
CA ILE A 5 13.76 -15.04 17.93
C ILE A 5 13.34 -15.69 19.27
N SER A 6 14.27 -15.99 20.16
CA SER A 6 14.03 -16.71 21.42
C SER A 6 13.25 -15.93 22.47
N HIS A 7 13.04 -14.61 22.30
CA HIS A 7 12.36 -13.74 23.27
C HIS A 7 11.12 -13.02 22.72
N GLN A 8 10.57 -13.45 21.59
CA GLN A 8 9.35 -12.86 21.02
C GLN A 8 8.08 -13.46 21.69
N PHE A 9 7.11 -12.60 21.97
CA PHE A 9 5.79 -12.97 22.51
C PHE A 9 4.69 -12.24 21.73
N SER A 10 3.54 -12.89 21.57
CA SER A 10 2.38 -12.27 20.94
C SER A 10 1.66 -11.35 21.94
N SER A 11 1.25 -10.16 21.49
CA SER A 11 0.65 -9.10 22.34
C SER A 11 -0.88 -9.20 22.47
N GLY A 12 -1.48 -10.29 21.96
CA GLY A 12 -2.93 -10.44 21.86
C GLY A 12 -3.66 -10.42 23.22
N LEU A 13 -3.04 -10.90 24.31
CA LEU A 13 -3.64 -10.86 25.65
C LEU A 13 -3.61 -9.44 26.23
N GLU A 14 -2.47 -8.76 26.10
CA GLU A 14 -2.26 -7.39 26.57
C GLU A 14 -3.21 -6.44 25.87
N LEU A 15 -3.32 -6.55 24.54
CA LEU A 15 -4.23 -5.75 23.74
C LEU A 15 -5.69 -6.02 24.10
N GLY A 16 -6.08 -7.28 24.27
CA GLY A 16 -7.43 -7.65 24.70
C GLY A 16 -7.80 -7.05 26.07
N ASN A 17 -6.89 -7.15 27.04
CA ASN A 17 -7.08 -6.57 28.37
C ASN A 17 -7.12 -5.03 28.33
N PHE A 18 -6.30 -4.40 27.50
CA PHE A 18 -6.31 -2.95 27.30
C PHE A 18 -7.64 -2.48 26.72
N ILE A 19 -8.16 -3.17 25.70
CA ILE A 19 -9.46 -2.85 25.11
C ILE A 19 -10.59 -3.07 26.12
N ALA A 20 -10.57 -4.17 26.86
CA ALA A 20 -11.58 -4.46 27.88
C ALA A 20 -11.62 -3.43 29.02
N THR A 21 -10.49 -2.81 29.36
CA THR A 21 -10.41 -1.74 30.36
C THR A 21 -10.65 -0.35 29.77
N SER A 22 -10.64 -0.21 28.44
CA SER A 22 -11.12 0.97 27.75
C SER A 22 -12.65 0.99 27.78
N ASP A 23 -13.25 2.05 28.30
CA ASP A 23 -14.70 2.26 28.34
C ASP A 23 -15.38 2.27 26.94
N LEU A 24 -14.61 2.11 25.87
CA LEU A 24 -15.04 2.09 24.47
C LEU A 24 -16.08 1.00 24.20
N LEU A 25 -15.90 -0.21 24.75
CA LEU A 25 -16.82 -1.32 24.50
C LEU A 25 -18.19 -1.05 25.12
N GLU A 26 -18.21 -0.53 26.34
CA GLU A 26 -19.43 -0.19 27.07
C GLU A 26 -20.18 0.95 26.38
N HIS A 27 -19.49 2.04 26.05
CA HIS A 27 -20.06 3.18 25.32
C HIS A 27 -20.64 2.77 23.95
N SER A 28 -19.92 1.94 23.19
CA SER A 28 -20.37 1.46 21.90
C SER A 28 -21.63 0.58 22.02
N TRP A 29 -21.65 -0.34 22.99
CA TRP A 29 -22.83 -1.19 23.24
C TRP A 29 -24.03 -0.40 23.76
N ASN A 30 -23.80 0.60 24.63
CA ASN A 30 -24.86 1.50 25.11
C ASN A 30 -25.47 2.30 23.95
N ALA A 31 -24.67 2.75 22.99
CA ALA A 31 -25.17 3.41 21.79
C ALA A 31 -26.06 2.49 20.94
N ILE A 32 -25.65 1.22 20.75
CA ILE A 32 -26.45 0.21 20.05
C ILE A 32 -27.80 -0.03 20.76
N THR A 33 -27.76 -0.30 22.07
CA THR A 33 -28.97 -0.60 22.86
C THR A 33 -29.93 0.59 22.91
N LYS A 34 -29.42 1.82 23.05
CA LYS A 34 -30.23 3.04 22.96
C LYS A 34 -30.91 3.20 21.61
N ARG A 35 -30.19 3.00 20.50
CA ARG A 35 -30.80 3.09 19.16
C ARG A 35 -31.84 2.01 18.94
N ARG A 36 -31.63 0.85 19.55
CA ARG A 36 -32.56 -0.26 19.46
C ARG A 36 -33.89 0.00 20.18
N SER A 37 -33.88 0.67 21.32
CA SER A 37 -35.12 0.98 22.05
C SER A 37 -36.00 2.01 21.34
N GLU A 38 -35.44 2.77 20.40
CA GLU A 38 -36.15 3.75 19.56
C GLU A 38 -36.83 3.10 18.33
N ILE A 39 -36.56 1.81 18.05
CA ILE A 39 -37.16 1.07 16.93
C ILE A 39 -38.64 0.84 17.20
N GLN A 40 -39.51 1.53 16.47
CA GLN A 40 -40.95 1.23 16.45
C GLN A 40 -41.21 -0.05 15.62
N PHE A 41 -42.12 -0.92 16.09
CA PHE A 41 -42.53 -2.17 15.42
C PHE A 41 -43.15 -1.98 14.02
N THR A 42 -43.25 -0.75 13.51
CA THR A 42 -43.87 -0.36 12.24
C THR A 42 -42.87 -0.10 11.11
N LEU A 43 -41.56 -0.27 11.34
CA LEU A 43 -40.57 -0.07 10.30
C LEU A 43 -40.64 -1.18 9.22
N PRO A 44 -40.35 -0.86 7.94
CA PRO A 44 -40.29 -1.85 6.88
C PRO A 44 -39.29 -2.97 7.21
N ILE A 45 -39.58 -4.18 6.74
CA ILE A 45 -38.65 -5.32 6.78
C ILE A 45 -37.33 -4.87 6.12
N TYR A 46 -36.19 -5.10 6.78
CA TYR A 46 -34.83 -4.73 6.32
C TYR A 46 -34.50 -3.23 6.41
N SER A 47 -34.65 -2.63 7.59
CA SER A 47 -34.26 -1.24 7.83
C SER A 47 -32.99 -1.14 8.66
N VAL A 48 -32.09 -0.21 8.32
CA VAL A 48 -30.93 0.15 9.14
C VAL A 48 -31.16 1.54 9.72
N LEU A 49 -31.11 1.67 11.03
CA LEU A 49 -31.13 2.97 11.70
C LEU A 49 -29.72 3.32 12.15
N HIS A 50 -29.33 4.58 11.93
CA HIS A 50 -28.11 5.14 12.48
C HIS A 50 -28.44 6.38 13.34
N GLY A 51 -27.62 6.64 14.35
CA GLY A 51 -27.79 7.85 15.16
C GLY A 51 -26.64 8.14 16.11
N TYR A 52 -26.62 9.36 16.63
CA TYR A 52 -25.53 9.89 17.47
C TYR A 52 -25.70 9.57 18.95
N CYS A 53 -24.62 9.16 19.58
CA CYS A 53 -24.43 9.27 21.01
C CYS A 53 -23.22 10.16 21.28
N ASN A 54 -23.48 11.35 21.85
CA ASN A 54 -22.43 12.27 22.29
C ASN A 54 -22.18 12.01 23.77
N GLU A 55 -21.16 11.22 24.09
CA GLU A 55 -20.81 10.90 25.47
C GLU A 55 -19.61 11.71 25.98
N ARG A 56 -18.78 12.27 25.08
CA ARG A 56 -17.60 13.08 25.43
C ARG A 56 -17.43 14.29 24.51
N LEU A 57 -16.88 15.39 25.06
CA LEU A 57 -16.41 16.54 24.27
C LEU A 57 -15.35 16.04 23.28
N ASN A 58 -15.63 16.12 21.98
CA ASN A 58 -14.77 15.70 20.85
C ASN A 58 -14.77 14.20 20.46
N CYS A 59 -15.73 13.40 20.92
CA CYS A 59 -15.98 12.04 20.40
C CYS A 59 -17.44 11.88 19.96
N LYS A 60 -17.66 11.35 18.76
CA LYS A 60 -19.00 11.04 18.23
C LYS A 60 -19.11 9.55 17.96
N ILE A 61 -20.16 8.92 18.51
CA ILE A 61 -20.49 7.52 18.25
C ILE A 61 -21.65 7.45 17.27
N VAL A 62 -21.47 6.74 16.16
CA VAL A 62 -22.51 6.43 15.16
C VAL A 62 -22.86 4.95 15.27
N ALA A 63 -24.05 4.64 15.78
CA ALA A 63 -24.48 3.26 16.00
C ALA A 63 -25.50 2.80 14.95
N PHE A 64 -25.24 1.66 14.31
CA PHE A 64 -26.06 1.03 13.28
C PHE A 64 -26.82 -0.17 13.85
N VAL A 65 -28.14 -0.17 13.71
CA VAL A 65 -29.03 -1.26 14.17
C VAL A 65 -30.00 -1.67 13.07
N THR A 66 -30.33 -2.95 12.99
CA THR A 66 -31.25 -3.51 11.99
C THR A 66 -32.64 -3.80 12.55
N ALA A 67 -33.68 -3.64 11.72
CA ALA A 67 -35.08 -3.97 12.02
C ALA A 67 -35.72 -4.85 10.91
N PRO A 68 -36.55 -5.86 11.26
CA PRO A 68 -36.78 -6.37 12.62
C PRO A 68 -35.50 -6.95 13.23
N ASN A 69 -35.51 -7.19 14.55
CA ASN A 69 -34.46 -7.96 15.21
C ASN A 69 -34.48 -9.36 14.58
N PHE A 70 -33.66 -9.60 13.57
CA PHE A 70 -33.60 -10.89 12.89
C PHE A 70 -33.24 -11.98 13.90
N THR A 71 -34.26 -12.62 14.47
CA THR A 71 -34.18 -13.90 15.18
C THR A 71 -34.13 -15.03 14.16
N GLU A 72 -34.82 -14.88 13.03
CA GLU A 72 -34.60 -15.66 11.80
C GLU A 72 -33.71 -14.82 10.88
N ASN A 73 -32.50 -15.28 10.60
CA ASN A 73 -31.50 -14.53 9.84
C ASN A 73 -31.86 -14.53 8.34
N PRO A 74 -31.69 -13.41 7.61
CA PRO A 74 -31.79 -13.40 6.14
C PRO A 74 -30.79 -14.35 5.48
N ILE A 75 -29.74 -14.73 6.22
CA ILE A 75 -28.71 -15.70 5.85
C ILE A 75 -29.28 -17.12 5.68
N GLU A 76 -30.50 -17.41 6.15
CA GLU A 76 -31.22 -18.69 5.95
C GLU A 76 -32.12 -18.71 4.70
N GLY A 77 -32.35 -17.56 4.06
CA GLY A 77 -33.07 -17.49 2.78
C GLY A 77 -32.16 -17.80 1.59
N ASP A 78 -32.76 -18.20 0.47
CA ASP A 78 -32.10 -18.35 -0.83
C ASP A 78 -31.37 -17.02 -1.16
N GLY A 79 -30.03 -17.03 -1.21
CA GLY A 79 -29.18 -15.87 -1.50
C GLY A 79 -28.45 -15.20 -0.31
N GLY A 80 -28.66 -15.67 0.93
CA GLY A 80 -28.05 -15.09 2.13
C GLY A 80 -26.53 -15.31 2.30
N GLU A 81 -25.99 -16.31 1.60
CA GLU A 81 -24.55 -16.60 1.53
C GLU A 81 -23.86 -15.94 0.32
N ASP A 82 -24.63 -15.28 -0.55
CA ASP A 82 -24.12 -14.79 -1.83
C ASP A 82 -23.16 -13.62 -1.65
N LEU A 83 -22.02 -13.74 -2.32
CA LEU A 83 -21.05 -12.68 -2.51
C LEU A 83 -21.34 -11.98 -3.83
N VAL A 84 -21.51 -10.67 -3.77
CA VAL A 84 -21.71 -9.81 -4.95
C VAL A 84 -20.36 -9.21 -5.33
N LEU A 85 -19.92 -9.44 -6.56
CA LEU A 85 -18.70 -8.85 -7.10
C LEU A 85 -18.85 -7.34 -7.21
N VAL A 86 -17.82 -6.60 -6.78
CA VAL A 86 -17.81 -5.13 -6.91
C VAL A 86 -17.91 -4.70 -8.37
N SER A 87 -17.38 -5.51 -9.31
CA SER A 87 -17.42 -5.21 -10.75
C SER A 87 -18.81 -5.28 -11.34
N ASP A 88 -19.69 -6.11 -10.77
CA ASP A 88 -21.09 -6.17 -11.17
C ASP A 88 -21.88 -4.99 -10.61
N MET A 89 -21.50 -4.45 -9.45
CA MET A 89 -22.13 -3.24 -8.88
C MET A 89 -21.90 -1.99 -9.73
N VAL A 90 -20.69 -1.86 -10.31
CA VAL A 90 -20.34 -0.73 -11.19
C VAL A 90 -21.21 -0.74 -12.46
N LYS A 91 -21.56 -1.93 -12.96
CA LYS A 91 -22.48 -2.06 -14.11
C LYS A 91 -23.90 -1.62 -13.75
N ASP A 92 -24.30 -1.75 -12.49
CA ASP A 92 -25.57 -1.31 -11.93
C ASP A 92 -25.57 0.18 -11.47
N GLU A 93 -24.60 0.97 -11.92
CA GLU A 93 -24.39 2.39 -11.56
C GLU A 93 -24.12 2.66 -10.06
N PHE A 94 -23.87 1.62 -9.26
CA PHE A 94 -23.54 1.78 -7.84
C PHE A 94 -22.02 1.73 -7.63
N THR A 95 -21.41 2.91 -7.45
CA THR A 95 -19.94 3.04 -7.47
C THR A 95 -19.29 3.27 -6.10
N ALA A 96 -20.05 3.12 -5.00
CA ALA A 96 -19.58 3.44 -3.65
C ALA A 96 -18.31 2.68 -3.23
N PHE A 97 -18.08 1.47 -3.75
CA PHE A 97 -16.95 0.61 -3.37
C PHE A 97 -15.97 0.33 -4.51
N GLU A 98 -15.98 1.13 -5.59
CA GLU A 98 -15.05 0.98 -6.71
C GLU A 98 -13.58 1.04 -6.24
N PHE A 99 -13.32 1.75 -5.14
CA PHE A 99 -11.99 1.81 -4.52
C PHE A 99 -11.48 0.46 -3.99
N LEU A 100 -12.33 -0.55 -3.83
CA LEU A 100 -11.90 -1.90 -3.45
C LEU A 100 -11.44 -2.73 -4.67
N GLN A 101 -11.47 -2.15 -5.87
CA GLN A 101 -10.96 -2.76 -7.08
C GLN A 101 -9.55 -2.26 -7.38
N SER A 102 -8.68 -3.22 -7.69
CA SER A 102 -7.35 -2.94 -8.22
C SER A 102 -6.99 -4.00 -9.25
N ARG A 103 -5.88 -3.81 -9.98
CA ARG A 103 -5.38 -4.85 -10.90
C ARG A 103 -5.06 -6.17 -10.19
N THR A 104 -4.81 -6.14 -8.88
CA THR A 104 -4.49 -7.31 -8.06
C THR A 104 -5.72 -7.84 -7.29
N CYS A 105 -6.82 -7.11 -7.25
CA CYS A 105 -8.07 -7.46 -6.56
C CYS A 105 -9.30 -7.17 -7.44
N SER A 106 -9.31 -7.70 -8.68
CA SER A 106 -10.44 -7.55 -9.60
C SER A 106 -11.71 -8.27 -9.12
N ASP A 107 -11.51 -9.34 -8.34
CA ASP A 107 -12.57 -10.26 -7.94
C ASP A 107 -13.07 -9.97 -6.52
N SER A 108 -12.85 -8.75 -6.02
CA SER A 108 -13.36 -8.29 -4.73
C SER A 108 -14.88 -8.45 -4.66
N ALA A 109 -15.38 -9.10 -3.61
CA ALA A 109 -16.79 -9.38 -3.43
C ALA A 109 -17.25 -9.12 -1.99
N ILE A 110 -18.50 -8.66 -1.84
CA ILE A 110 -19.13 -8.25 -0.57
C ILE A 110 -20.39 -9.07 -0.35
N ASN A 111 -20.72 -9.38 0.90
CA ASN A 111 -21.97 -10.03 1.29
C ASN A 111 -23.18 -9.27 0.75
N GLY A 112 -24.01 -9.94 -0.05
CA GLY A 112 -25.14 -9.34 -0.75
C GLY A 112 -26.17 -8.70 0.18
N VAL A 113 -26.48 -9.35 1.31
CA VAL A 113 -27.46 -8.84 2.30
C VAL A 113 -26.96 -7.54 2.94
N ALA A 114 -25.70 -7.51 3.38
CA ALA A 114 -25.10 -6.30 3.96
C ALA A 114 -25.04 -5.15 2.93
N LEU A 115 -24.72 -5.48 1.68
CA LEU A 115 -24.68 -4.52 0.58
C LEU A 115 -26.07 -3.95 0.24
N GLU A 116 -27.10 -4.79 0.17
CA GLU A 116 -28.47 -4.36 -0.11
C GLU A 116 -28.97 -3.40 0.97
N LEU A 117 -28.75 -3.75 2.24
CA LEU A 117 -29.05 -2.89 3.39
C LEU A 117 -28.31 -1.54 3.29
N PHE A 118 -27.05 -1.56 2.88
CA PHE A 118 -26.26 -0.34 2.71
C PHE A 118 -26.77 0.52 1.55
N ARG A 119 -26.99 -0.09 0.38
CA ARG A 119 -27.43 0.58 -0.86
C ARG A 119 -28.76 1.32 -0.66
N ARG A 120 -29.69 0.74 0.11
CA ARG A 120 -31.00 1.34 0.38
C ARG A 120 -30.93 2.72 1.05
N PHE A 121 -29.90 2.99 1.83
CA PHE A 121 -29.71 4.24 2.57
C PHE A 121 -28.48 5.03 2.14
N TYR A 122 -27.86 4.65 1.01
CA TYR A 122 -26.62 5.26 0.53
C TYR A 122 -26.65 6.80 0.41
N PRO A 123 -27.71 7.45 -0.13
CA PRO A 123 -27.75 8.91 -0.19
C PRO A 123 -27.67 9.59 1.18
N VAL A 124 -28.22 8.94 2.21
CA VAL A 124 -28.16 9.45 3.59
C VAL A 124 -26.75 9.29 4.16
N TYR A 125 -26.09 8.16 3.86
CA TYR A 125 -24.71 7.92 4.29
C TYR A 125 -23.71 8.87 3.64
N GLU A 126 -23.87 9.16 2.35
CA GLU A 126 -23.02 10.09 1.61
C GLU A 126 -23.12 11.51 2.18
N GLN A 127 -24.34 12.00 2.42
CA GLN A 127 -24.57 13.29 3.08
C GLN A 127 -23.91 13.32 4.46
N GLU A 128 -24.00 12.22 5.20
CA GLU A 128 -23.46 12.15 6.54
C GLU A 128 -21.93 12.13 6.57
N ILE A 129 -21.31 11.36 5.68
CA ILE A 129 -19.86 11.34 5.50
C ILE A 129 -19.35 12.75 5.20
N SER A 130 -20.00 13.47 4.28
CA SER A 130 -19.66 14.86 3.96
C SER A 130 -19.66 15.78 5.19
N ARG A 131 -20.64 15.60 6.09
CA ARG A 131 -20.72 16.36 7.34
C ARG A 131 -19.64 15.97 8.35
N LEU A 132 -19.28 14.70 8.42
CA LEU A 132 -18.24 14.19 9.32
C LEU A 132 -16.85 14.67 8.91
N ILE A 133 -16.56 14.65 7.60
CA ILE A 133 -15.28 15.12 7.02
C ILE A 133 -15.04 16.59 7.34
N SER A 134 -16.10 17.40 7.40
CA SER A 134 -16.03 18.83 7.73
C SER A 134 -15.52 19.12 9.16
N ASN A 135 -15.36 18.11 10.03
CA ASN A 135 -14.92 18.25 11.42
C ASN A 135 -13.73 17.33 11.77
N PRO A 136 -12.52 17.58 11.21
CA PRO A 136 -11.39 16.64 11.20
C PRO A 136 -10.81 16.31 12.58
N ASN A 137 -11.06 17.15 13.59
CA ASN A 137 -10.55 17.00 14.95
C ASN A 137 -11.41 16.07 15.84
N THR A 138 -12.58 15.67 15.36
CA THR A 138 -13.53 14.83 16.10
C THR A 138 -13.10 13.37 16.03
N GLN A 139 -12.98 12.69 17.18
CA GLN A 139 -12.84 11.23 17.18
C GLN A 139 -14.16 10.60 16.78
N LEU A 140 -14.12 9.70 15.80
CA LEU A 140 -15.30 8.98 15.32
C LEU A 140 -15.22 7.53 15.79
N ILE A 141 -16.31 7.05 16.40
CA ILE A 141 -16.54 5.65 16.69
C ILE A 141 -17.76 5.23 15.89
N ILE A 142 -17.62 4.20 15.06
CA ILE A 142 -18.69 3.61 14.29
C ILE A 142 -18.97 2.24 14.91
N THR A 143 -20.23 1.89 15.14
CA THR A 143 -20.54 0.64 15.82
C THR A 143 -21.82 0.01 15.34
N GLY A 144 -21.96 -1.30 15.53
CA GLY A 144 -23.18 -2.02 15.21
C GLY A 144 -23.14 -3.47 15.69
N HIS A 145 -24.32 -4.09 15.72
CA HIS A 145 -24.50 -5.48 16.13
C HIS A 145 -25.01 -6.34 14.97
N GLY A 146 -24.49 -7.56 14.80
CA GLY A 146 -24.88 -8.47 13.73
C GLY A 146 -24.73 -7.82 12.35
N LEU A 147 -25.78 -7.88 11.51
CA LEU A 147 -25.83 -7.20 10.21
C LEU A 147 -25.69 -5.66 10.33
N GLY A 148 -26.12 -5.06 11.44
CA GLY A 148 -25.87 -3.63 11.69
C GLY A 148 -24.37 -3.32 11.78
N GLY A 149 -23.57 -4.23 12.33
CA GLY A 149 -22.10 -4.09 12.33
C GLY A 149 -21.47 -4.36 10.95
N SER A 150 -22.08 -5.19 10.11
CA SER A 150 -21.68 -5.32 8.69
C SER A 150 -21.87 -4.00 7.94
N VAL A 151 -23.02 -3.34 8.12
CA VAL A 151 -23.31 -2.02 7.53
C VAL A 151 -22.40 -0.93 8.12
N ALA A 152 -22.14 -0.96 9.43
CA ALA A 152 -21.18 -0.08 10.10
C ALA A 152 -19.76 -0.19 9.51
N SER A 153 -19.35 -1.42 9.17
CA SER A 153 -18.06 -1.68 8.53
C SER A 153 -18.01 -1.11 7.10
N LEU A 154 -19.05 -1.33 6.30
CA LEU A 154 -19.18 -0.74 4.96
C LEU A 154 -19.17 0.79 4.99
N PHE A 155 -19.91 1.39 5.93
CA PHE A 155 -19.90 2.84 6.15
C PHE A 155 -18.50 3.36 6.51
N THR A 156 -17.77 2.63 7.35
CA THR A 156 -16.40 2.99 7.74
C THR A 156 -15.44 2.90 6.55
N LEU A 157 -15.56 1.88 5.70
CA LEU A 157 -14.75 1.77 4.48
C LEU A 157 -14.99 2.95 3.53
N LEU A 158 -16.25 3.31 3.29
CA LEU A 158 -16.59 4.46 2.47
C LEU A 158 -16.07 5.78 3.09
N LEU A 159 -16.16 5.93 4.42
CA LEU A 159 -15.61 7.09 5.11
C LEU A 159 -14.07 7.15 4.97
N LEU A 160 -13.38 6.01 5.08
CA LEU A 160 -11.93 5.90 4.95
C LEU A 160 -11.43 6.28 3.56
N ASP A 161 -12.20 5.96 2.52
CA ASP A 161 -11.95 6.37 1.13
C ASP A 161 -11.99 7.90 0.98
N CYS A 162 -12.89 8.57 1.71
CA CYS A 162 -13.10 10.00 1.60
C CYS A 162 -12.21 10.88 2.51
N ILE A 163 -11.42 10.30 3.44
CA ILE A 163 -10.63 11.07 4.42
C ILE A 163 -9.12 10.96 4.23
N ASP A 164 -8.43 12.08 4.42
CA ASP A 164 -6.97 12.13 4.51
C ASP A 164 -6.52 11.86 5.95
N LEU A 165 -6.14 10.61 6.22
CA LEU A 165 -5.65 10.16 7.54
C LEU A 165 -4.37 10.86 8.02
N THR A 166 -3.69 11.64 7.19
CA THR A 166 -2.58 12.50 7.63
C THR A 166 -3.05 13.79 8.32
N LYS A 167 -4.31 14.18 8.08
CA LYS A 167 -4.92 15.41 8.58
C LYS A 167 -6.07 15.16 9.56
N THR A 168 -6.72 14.00 9.46
CA THR A 168 -7.90 13.66 10.27
C THR A 168 -7.59 12.58 11.30
N LYS A 169 -8.30 12.59 12.43
CA LYS A 169 -8.24 11.46 13.37
C LYS A 169 -8.81 10.20 12.70
N ARG A 170 -8.15 9.06 12.91
CA ARG A 170 -8.62 7.76 12.41
C ARG A 170 -9.96 7.38 13.04
N PRO A 171 -10.98 7.01 12.26
CA PRO A 171 -12.20 6.43 12.80
C PRO A 171 -11.90 5.05 13.40
N LEU A 172 -12.72 4.62 14.37
CA LEU A 172 -12.67 3.27 14.91
C LEU A 172 -14.04 2.60 14.76
N CYS A 173 -14.11 1.54 13.99
CA CYS A 173 -15.30 0.71 13.82
C CYS A 173 -15.27 -0.47 14.80
N ILE A 174 -16.21 -0.51 15.74
CA ILE A 174 -16.36 -1.58 16.74
C ILE A 174 -17.64 -2.35 16.45
N THR A 175 -17.53 -3.61 16.03
CA THR A 175 -18.70 -4.44 15.71
C THR A 175 -18.88 -5.57 16.72
N PHE A 176 -20.13 -5.93 17.02
CA PHE A 176 -20.46 -7.00 17.95
C PHE A 176 -21.21 -8.11 17.22
N GLY A 177 -20.63 -9.31 17.18
CA GLY A 177 -21.33 -10.48 16.62
C GLY A 177 -21.57 -10.41 15.12
N SER A 178 -20.83 -9.56 14.39
CA SER A 178 -21.05 -9.40 12.96
C SER A 178 -20.55 -10.60 12.15
N PRO A 179 -21.30 -11.02 11.12
CA PRO A 179 -20.83 -12.04 10.18
C PRO A 179 -19.67 -11.49 9.32
N LEU A 180 -18.91 -12.41 8.71
CA LEU A 180 -17.88 -12.06 7.74
C LEU A 180 -18.48 -11.30 6.55
N LEU A 181 -17.74 -10.33 6.02
CA LEU A 181 -18.29 -9.32 5.09
C LEU A 181 -17.92 -9.53 3.62
N GLY A 182 -16.75 -10.09 3.33
CA GLY A 182 -16.26 -10.19 1.96
C GLY A 182 -15.29 -11.34 1.77
N ASN A 183 -14.76 -11.47 0.57
CA ASN A 183 -13.81 -12.53 0.21
C ASN A 183 -12.34 -12.16 0.44
N GLU A 184 -11.43 -13.07 0.08
CA GLU A 184 -9.98 -12.84 0.20
C GLU A 184 -9.53 -11.63 -0.65
N ALA A 185 -10.08 -11.43 -1.85
CA ALA A 185 -9.78 -10.26 -2.67
C ALA A 185 -10.23 -8.94 -1.99
N PHE A 186 -11.41 -8.93 -1.35
CA PHE A 186 -11.88 -7.81 -0.54
C PHE A 186 -10.96 -7.53 0.65
N GLN A 187 -10.52 -8.55 1.38
CA GLN A 187 -9.57 -8.37 2.48
C GLN A 187 -8.23 -7.85 1.98
N ASN A 188 -7.71 -8.40 0.87
CA ASN A 188 -6.48 -7.94 0.25
C ASN A 188 -6.61 -6.47 -0.14
N ALA A 189 -7.72 -6.07 -0.78
CA ALA A 189 -7.99 -4.68 -1.15
C ALA A 189 -7.88 -3.73 0.06
N ILE A 190 -8.44 -4.09 1.22
CA ILE A 190 -8.33 -3.31 2.46
C ILE A 190 -6.88 -3.27 2.97
N SER A 191 -6.18 -4.41 2.97
CA SER A 191 -4.79 -4.49 3.44
C SER A 191 -3.78 -3.74 2.56
N HIS A 192 -4.12 -3.39 1.32
CA HIS A 192 -3.31 -2.48 0.50
C HIS A 192 -3.17 -1.11 1.16
N PHE A 193 -4.15 -0.70 1.96
CA PHE A 193 -4.09 0.51 2.76
C PHE A 193 -3.58 0.16 4.15
N SER A 194 -2.29 0.40 4.39
CA SER A 194 -1.57 0.01 5.61
C SER A 194 -2.20 0.45 6.94
N THR A 195 -3.11 1.43 6.92
CA THR A 195 -3.79 1.95 8.10
C THR A 195 -5.26 1.53 8.22
N TRP A 196 -5.89 1.02 7.16
CA TRP A 196 -7.33 0.76 7.15
C TRP A 196 -7.71 -0.41 8.06
N SER A 197 -6.98 -1.52 7.99
CA SER A 197 -7.23 -2.69 8.86
C SER A 197 -7.20 -2.32 10.37
N SER A 198 -6.38 -1.35 10.76
CA SER A 198 -6.29 -0.86 12.15
C SER A 198 -7.50 -0.04 12.62
N CYS A 199 -8.42 0.28 11.71
CA CYS A 199 -9.65 1.02 12.01
C CYS A 199 -10.81 0.09 12.38
N PHE A 200 -10.62 -1.24 12.37
CA PHE A 200 -11.68 -2.21 12.61
C PHE A 200 -11.38 -3.12 13.79
N LEU A 201 -12.35 -3.22 14.71
CA LEU A 201 -12.32 -4.10 15.86
C LEU A 201 -13.62 -4.92 15.91
N HIS A 202 -13.49 -6.23 15.74
CA HIS A 202 -14.60 -7.17 15.69
C HIS A 202 -14.68 -8.00 16.99
N LEU A 203 -15.72 -7.78 17.79
CA LEU A 203 -15.95 -8.54 19.02
C LEU A 203 -16.73 -9.82 18.76
N VAL A 204 -16.10 -10.94 19.10
CA VAL A 204 -16.64 -12.29 18.89
C VAL A 204 -16.68 -13.04 20.21
N SER A 205 -17.88 -13.26 20.74
CA SER A 205 -18.06 -14.15 21.89
C SER A 205 -17.95 -15.61 21.43
N ASN A 206 -17.39 -16.47 22.27
CA ASN A 206 -17.43 -17.91 22.05
C ASN A 206 -18.86 -18.47 22.21
N GLN A 207 -19.80 -17.72 22.78
CA GLN A 207 -21.20 -18.13 22.88
C GLN A 207 -22.09 -17.63 21.72
N ASP A 208 -21.58 -16.74 20.87
CA ASP A 208 -22.34 -16.19 19.75
C ASP A 208 -22.14 -17.03 18.47
N PRO A 209 -23.18 -17.69 17.93
CA PRO A 209 -23.05 -18.48 16.70
C PRO A 209 -22.94 -17.62 15.43
N LEU A 210 -23.37 -16.36 15.45
CA LEU A 210 -23.54 -15.56 14.23
C LEU A 210 -22.23 -15.28 13.47
N PRO A 211 -21.12 -14.88 14.10
CA PRO A 211 -19.82 -14.70 13.43
C PRO A 211 -19.30 -15.96 12.73
N ARG A 212 -19.78 -17.15 13.13
CA ARG A 212 -19.31 -18.45 12.66
C ARG A 212 -20.19 -19.06 11.57
N LYS A 213 -21.31 -18.41 11.24
CA LYS A 213 -22.32 -18.95 10.32
C LYS A 213 -21.78 -19.10 8.90
N LEU A 214 -21.09 -18.06 8.41
CA LEU A 214 -20.54 -18.02 7.05
C LEU A 214 -19.22 -18.79 6.88
N LEU A 215 -18.66 -19.39 7.94
CA LEU A 215 -17.39 -20.13 7.86
C LEU A 215 -17.45 -21.37 6.96
N ASN A 216 -18.64 -21.95 6.78
CA ASN A 216 -18.81 -23.11 5.90
C ASN A 216 -18.60 -22.72 4.43
N ASN A 217 -18.87 -21.46 4.09
CA ASN A 217 -18.58 -20.89 2.79
C ASN A 217 -17.14 -20.34 2.79
N LYS A 218 -16.20 -21.15 2.29
CA LYS A 218 -14.77 -20.82 2.21
C LYS A 218 -14.45 -19.59 1.36
N ALA A 219 -15.43 -19.00 0.69
CA ALA A 219 -15.24 -17.75 -0.04
C ALA A 219 -15.10 -16.54 0.90
N TYR A 220 -15.65 -16.59 2.12
CA TYR A 220 -15.56 -15.49 3.07
C TYR A 220 -14.22 -15.44 3.80
N TYR A 221 -13.73 -14.23 4.03
CA TYR A 221 -12.42 -13.98 4.63
C TYR A 221 -12.51 -12.83 5.67
N PRO A 222 -11.84 -12.94 6.83
CA PRO A 222 -11.86 -11.90 7.86
C PRO A 222 -10.89 -10.76 7.53
N PHE A 223 -11.20 -9.54 7.99
CA PHE A 223 -10.33 -8.38 7.89
C PHE A 223 -10.36 -7.57 9.20
N GLY A 224 -9.33 -6.77 9.46
CA GLY A 224 -9.24 -6.01 10.72
C GLY A 224 -8.89 -6.87 11.94
N THR A 225 -8.95 -6.27 13.12
CA THR A 225 -8.60 -6.93 14.39
C THR A 225 -9.82 -7.62 14.99
N PHE A 226 -9.67 -8.87 15.43
CA PHE A 226 -10.73 -9.62 16.12
C PHE A 226 -10.40 -9.79 17.60
N LEU A 227 -11.31 -9.37 18.47
CA LEU A 227 -11.28 -9.65 19.91
C LEU A 227 -12.19 -10.84 20.21
N PHE A 228 -11.57 -11.98 20.51
CA PHE A 228 -12.29 -13.17 20.93
C PHE A 228 -12.51 -13.14 22.44
N CYS A 229 -13.73 -13.44 22.87
CA CYS A 229 -14.14 -13.40 24.27
C CYS A 229 -14.71 -14.76 24.71
N SER A 230 -14.36 -15.17 25.92
CA SER A 230 -14.85 -16.39 26.56
C SER A 230 -15.97 -16.08 27.55
N GLN A 231 -16.88 -17.04 27.78
CA GLN A 231 -17.82 -17.00 28.90
C GLN A 231 -17.14 -16.84 30.27
N SER A 232 -15.88 -17.31 30.41
CA SER A 232 -15.09 -17.12 31.64
C SER A 232 -14.63 -15.68 31.87
N GLY A 233 -14.84 -14.78 30.89
CA GLY A 233 -14.38 -13.39 30.87
C GLY A 233 -13.00 -13.21 30.23
N GLY A 234 -12.38 -14.29 29.74
CA GLY A 234 -11.04 -14.23 29.14
C GLY A 234 -11.13 -13.68 27.72
N CYS A 235 -10.09 -13.00 27.26
CA CYS A 235 -10.06 -12.50 25.89
C CYS A 235 -8.66 -12.46 25.29
N SER A 236 -8.62 -12.42 23.96
CA SER A 236 -7.39 -12.23 23.19
C SER A 236 -7.70 -11.63 21.82
N CYS A 237 -6.81 -10.75 21.35
CA CYS A 237 -6.84 -10.15 20.02
C CYS A 237 -6.02 -10.93 19.00
N PHE A 238 -6.53 -11.01 17.78
CA PHE A 238 -5.83 -11.55 16.61
C PHE A 238 -5.99 -10.58 15.43
N GLU A 239 -4.93 -10.37 14.67
CA GLU A 239 -4.91 -9.48 13.50
C GLU A 239 -4.70 -10.22 12.17
N ASP A 240 -3.95 -11.32 12.19
CA ASP A 240 -3.70 -12.13 11.00
C ASP A 240 -4.99 -12.85 10.53
N PRO A 241 -5.45 -12.62 9.29
CA PRO A 241 -6.69 -13.21 8.78
C PRO A 241 -6.74 -14.75 8.84
N LYS A 242 -5.62 -15.42 8.56
CA LYS A 242 -5.54 -16.89 8.58
C LYS A 242 -5.72 -17.43 9.99
N SER A 243 -5.10 -16.76 10.96
CA SER A 243 -5.22 -17.04 12.39
C SER A 243 -6.64 -16.81 12.89
N ILE A 244 -7.28 -15.71 12.46
CA ILE A 244 -8.68 -15.41 12.79
C ILE A 244 -9.61 -16.51 12.27
N LEU A 245 -9.46 -16.96 11.03
CA LEU A 245 -10.24 -18.09 10.49
C LEU A 245 -10.06 -19.36 11.34
N LYS A 246 -8.82 -19.68 11.71
CA LYS A 246 -8.52 -20.82 12.58
C LYS A 246 -9.15 -20.68 13.98
N MET A 247 -9.21 -19.48 14.53
CA MET A 247 -9.87 -19.21 15.81
C MET A 247 -11.40 -19.34 15.70
N LEU A 248 -11.98 -18.84 14.62
CA LEU A 248 -13.41 -18.99 14.34
C LEU A 248 -13.80 -20.48 14.18
N GLU A 249 -12.99 -21.28 13.47
CA GLU A 249 -13.14 -22.74 13.35
C GLU A 249 -13.03 -23.45 14.71
N ALA A 250 -11.96 -23.16 15.48
CA ALA A 250 -11.70 -23.81 16.75
C ALA A 250 -12.78 -23.52 17.80
N THR A 251 -13.27 -22.28 17.83
CA THR A 251 -14.35 -21.88 18.74
C THR A 251 -15.73 -22.37 18.28
N LYS A 252 -15.93 -22.68 17.00
CA LYS A 252 -17.16 -23.35 16.52
C LYS A 252 -17.25 -24.78 17.03
N ALA A 253 -16.16 -25.54 16.91
CA ALA A 253 -16.09 -26.95 17.30
C ALA A 253 -16.41 -27.20 18.80
N ASN A 254 -16.13 -26.22 19.66
CA ASN A 254 -16.43 -26.31 21.09
C ASN A 254 -17.90 -26.05 21.45
N ASN A 255 -18.73 -25.56 20.51
CA ASN A 255 -20.10 -25.11 20.76
C ASN A 255 -21.17 -25.85 19.95
N ASP A 256 -20.85 -26.98 19.32
CA ASP A 256 -21.79 -27.77 18.50
C ASP A 256 -23.05 -28.24 19.27
N VAL A 257 -23.12 -28.05 20.59
CA VAL A 257 -24.28 -28.36 21.44
C VAL A 257 -25.31 -27.20 21.51
N LEU A 258 -24.94 -25.97 21.13
CA LEU A 258 -25.76 -24.75 21.35
C LEU A 258 -26.30 -24.08 20.07
N LEU A 259 -26.03 -24.64 18.88
CA LEU A 259 -26.39 -24.07 17.58
C LEU A 259 -27.90 -23.94 17.29
N ASN A 260 -28.77 -24.40 18.20
CA ASN A 260 -30.23 -24.34 18.04
C ASN A 260 -30.89 -23.10 18.67
N ALA A 261 -30.14 -22.16 19.26
CA ALA A 261 -30.71 -20.94 19.80
C ALA A 261 -30.57 -19.78 18.80
N SER A 262 -31.59 -19.58 17.98
CA SER A 262 -31.79 -18.42 17.08
C SER A 262 -32.13 -17.13 17.83
N ALA A 263 -31.58 -16.94 19.02
CA ALA A 263 -31.87 -15.82 19.89
C ALA A 263 -30.82 -14.72 19.73
N PHE A 264 -31.27 -13.46 19.82
CA PHE A 264 -30.39 -12.30 19.94
C PHE A 264 -29.38 -12.50 21.08
N PHE A 265 -28.08 -12.40 20.76
CA PHE A 265 -27.01 -12.51 21.75
C PHE A 265 -26.69 -11.13 22.35
N ASP A 266 -26.95 -10.97 23.65
CA ASP A 266 -26.64 -9.72 24.36
C ASP A 266 -25.17 -9.69 24.80
N TYR A 267 -24.38 -8.81 24.19
CA TYR A 267 -22.98 -8.61 24.54
C TYR A 267 -22.76 -7.89 25.88
N LYS A 268 -23.79 -7.30 26.51
CA LYS A 268 -23.64 -6.56 27.79
C LYS A 268 -23.00 -7.42 28.87
N GLU A 269 -23.51 -8.64 29.06
CA GLU A 269 -22.98 -9.55 30.08
C GLU A 269 -21.55 -9.99 29.76
N THR A 270 -21.23 -10.14 28.47
CA THR A 270 -19.87 -10.47 28.02
C THR A 270 -18.89 -9.33 28.33
N ILE A 271 -19.27 -8.08 28.03
CA ILE A 271 -18.48 -6.88 28.36
C ILE A 271 -18.27 -6.74 29.86
N ASP A 272 -19.33 -6.90 30.67
CA ASP A 272 -19.24 -6.78 32.12
C ASP A 272 -18.32 -7.86 32.73
N ARG A 273 -18.34 -9.09 32.18
CA ARG A 273 -17.41 -10.15 32.59
C ARG A 273 -15.97 -9.84 32.22
N LEU A 274 -15.72 -9.32 31.02
CA LEU A 274 -14.39 -8.91 30.56
C LEU A 274 -13.78 -7.85 31.49
N ILE A 275 -14.56 -6.81 31.80
CA ILE A 275 -14.14 -5.73 32.70
C ILE A 275 -13.86 -6.28 34.11
N LYS A 276 -14.73 -7.15 34.62
CA LYS A 276 -14.51 -7.76 35.95
C LYS A 276 -13.24 -8.60 35.97
N GLN A 277 -13.05 -9.51 35.02
CA GLN A 277 -11.92 -10.45 35.07
C GLN A 277 -10.57 -9.75 34.85
N THR A 278 -10.52 -8.73 34.01
CA THR A 278 -9.31 -7.90 33.82
C THR A 278 -8.91 -7.18 35.11
N ASN A 279 -9.87 -6.59 35.82
CA ASN A 279 -9.64 -5.98 37.13
C ASN A 279 -9.19 -7.00 38.19
N PHE A 280 -9.70 -8.24 38.15
CA PHE A 280 -9.22 -9.31 39.03
C PHE A 280 -7.79 -9.77 38.69
N LYS A 281 -7.44 -9.91 37.41
CA LYS A 281 -6.08 -10.29 36.97
C LYS A 281 -5.05 -9.20 37.27
N ALA A 282 -5.41 -7.92 37.18
CA ALA A 282 -4.53 -6.81 37.56
C ALA A 282 -4.12 -6.85 39.05
N ASN A 283 -4.92 -7.49 39.90
CA ASN A 283 -4.65 -7.66 41.33
C ASN A 283 -3.90 -8.95 41.68
N ILE A 284 -3.69 -9.86 40.73
CA ILE A 284 -3.00 -11.14 40.93
C ILE A 284 -1.76 -11.13 40.04
N ASN A 285 -0.58 -10.97 40.64
CA ASN A 285 0.71 -11.21 39.96
C ASN A 285 0.81 -12.71 39.64
N VAL A 286 0.26 -13.14 38.51
CA VAL A 286 0.38 -14.52 38.02
C VAL A 286 1.83 -14.72 37.56
N LYS A 287 2.62 -15.43 38.37
CA LYS A 287 3.88 -16.03 37.93
C LYS A 287 3.54 -17.14 36.94
N ILE A 288 3.66 -16.87 35.64
CA ILE A 288 3.63 -17.89 34.61
C ILE A 288 5.04 -18.47 34.53
N GLU A 289 5.29 -19.60 35.21
CA GLU A 289 6.50 -20.38 35.01
C GLU A 289 6.47 -20.95 33.57
N ASN A 290 7.51 -20.63 32.78
CA ASN A 290 7.69 -20.91 31.33
C ASN A 290 7.01 -19.95 30.32
N ALA A 291 6.82 -18.67 30.67
CA ALA A 291 6.33 -17.63 29.74
C ALA A 291 7.30 -17.21 28.63
N GLU A 292 8.53 -17.72 28.61
CA GLU A 292 9.62 -17.18 27.76
C GLU A 292 9.61 -17.70 26.30
N SER A 293 8.57 -18.42 25.88
CA SER A 293 8.46 -18.95 24.51
C SER A 293 7.26 -18.38 23.77
N TRP A 294 7.46 -17.92 22.54
CA TRP A 294 6.41 -17.44 21.64
C TRP A 294 5.22 -18.41 21.55
N THR A 295 5.48 -19.73 21.50
CA THR A 295 4.45 -20.76 21.52
C THR A 295 3.63 -20.77 22.82
N GLY A 296 4.28 -20.51 23.96
CA GLY A 296 3.62 -20.39 25.26
C GLY A 296 2.62 -19.23 25.30
N SER A 297 2.95 -18.10 24.65
CA SER A 297 2.03 -16.95 24.55
C SER A 297 0.74 -17.31 23.80
N PHE A 298 0.82 -18.05 22.68
CA PHE A 298 -0.36 -18.52 21.96
C PHE A 298 -1.18 -19.55 22.73
N LEU A 299 -0.52 -20.44 23.48
CA LEU A 299 -1.25 -21.39 24.34
C LEU A 299 -2.08 -20.64 25.39
N ALA A 300 -1.52 -19.60 26.00
CA ALA A 300 -2.24 -18.74 26.96
C ALA A 300 -3.40 -17.98 26.30
N GLN A 301 -3.22 -17.49 25.07
CA GLN A 301 -4.30 -16.88 24.28
C GLN A 301 -5.44 -17.88 24.00
N LEU A 302 -5.12 -19.09 23.55
CA LEU A 302 -6.09 -20.16 23.28
C LEU A 302 -6.84 -20.59 24.54
N GLU A 303 -6.18 -20.59 25.69
CA GLU A 303 -6.82 -20.83 26.98
C GLU A 303 -7.77 -19.70 27.36
N ALA A 304 -7.34 -18.44 27.20
CA ALA A 304 -8.14 -17.27 27.54
C ALA A 304 -9.46 -17.20 26.75
N ILE A 305 -9.45 -17.60 25.46
CA ILE A 305 -10.64 -17.60 24.60
C ILE A 305 -11.51 -18.86 24.74
N GLY A 306 -11.12 -19.80 25.62
CA GLY A 306 -11.89 -21.02 25.89
C GLY A 306 -11.69 -22.14 24.85
N VAL A 307 -10.64 -22.09 24.04
CA VAL A 307 -10.29 -23.18 23.11
C VAL A 307 -9.57 -24.33 23.84
N ALA A 308 -8.74 -24.02 24.83
CA ALA A 308 -7.96 -25.01 25.58
C ALA A 308 -8.60 -25.50 26.91
N GLN A 309 -9.79 -25.01 27.28
CA GLN A 309 -10.48 -25.42 28.50
C GLN A 309 -11.18 -26.77 28.33
N ASN A 310 -10.48 -27.88 28.58
CA ASN A 310 -11.07 -29.21 28.89
C ASN A 310 -9.98 -30.27 29.22
N GLN A 311 -9.12 -29.99 30.20
CA GLN A 311 -8.08 -30.95 30.61
C GLN A 311 -8.55 -31.99 31.64
N ALA A 312 -9.68 -31.78 32.33
CA ALA A 312 -10.03 -32.57 33.52
C ALA A 312 -11.14 -33.62 33.36
N GLN A 313 -11.99 -33.61 32.31
CA GLN A 313 -13.18 -34.48 32.30
C GLN A 313 -13.55 -35.23 30.99
N GLN A 314 -12.88 -35.02 29.85
CA GLN A 314 -13.24 -35.75 28.61
C GLN A 314 -12.00 -36.17 27.81
N GLN A 315 -11.39 -37.29 28.19
CA GLN A 315 -10.19 -37.84 27.54
C GLN A 315 -10.42 -38.50 26.17
N GLN A 316 -11.64 -38.50 25.59
CA GLN A 316 -11.93 -39.35 24.43
C GLN A 316 -12.40 -38.69 23.12
N GLN A 317 -12.50 -37.35 23.02
CA GLN A 317 -12.72 -36.68 21.73
C GLN A 317 -12.17 -35.25 21.72
N ARG A 318 -10.85 -35.10 21.53
CA ARG A 318 -10.30 -33.79 21.16
C ARG A 318 -10.58 -33.55 19.68
N VAL A 319 -11.50 -32.64 19.37
CA VAL A 319 -11.79 -32.22 17.98
C VAL A 319 -10.66 -31.33 17.42
N VAL A 320 -9.90 -30.64 18.29
CA VAL A 320 -8.84 -29.69 17.89
C VAL A 320 -7.51 -30.02 18.58
N ASP A 321 -6.43 -30.11 17.80
CA ASP A 321 -5.04 -30.24 18.29
C ASP A 321 -4.46 -28.84 18.63
N ILE A 322 -4.49 -28.49 19.92
CA ILE A 322 -4.11 -27.19 20.46
C ILE A 322 -2.62 -26.86 20.18
N ASN A 323 -1.73 -27.85 20.25
CA ASN A 323 -0.29 -27.62 20.04
C ASN A 323 0.00 -27.35 18.57
N ARG A 324 -0.65 -28.11 17.68
CA ARG A 324 -0.58 -27.85 16.24
C ARG A 324 -1.16 -26.48 15.90
N LEU A 325 -2.29 -26.11 16.51
CA LEU A 325 -2.93 -24.81 16.31
C LEU A 325 -2.01 -23.66 16.75
N ALA A 326 -1.42 -23.74 17.95
CA ALA A 326 -0.47 -22.75 18.45
C ALA A 326 0.76 -22.60 17.55
N LYS A 327 1.25 -23.71 16.97
CA LYS A 327 2.34 -23.66 15.99
C LYS A 327 1.92 -22.94 14.70
N THR A 328 0.73 -23.23 14.17
CA THR A 328 0.20 -22.54 12.98
C THR A 328 0.01 -21.04 13.23
N LEU A 329 -0.48 -20.65 14.41
CA LEU A 329 -0.60 -19.23 14.79
C LEU A 329 0.76 -18.53 14.80
N LYS A 330 1.78 -19.19 15.36
CA LYS A 330 3.15 -18.68 15.35
C LYS A 330 3.70 -18.53 13.93
N ASP A 331 3.54 -19.54 13.09
CA ASP A 331 4.04 -19.51 11.71
C ASP A 331 3.34 -18.38 10.92
N ASN A 332 2.04 -18.17 11.13
CA ASN A 332 1.29 -17.08 10.51
C ASN A 332 1.74 -15.68 11.00
N GLU A 333 1.89 -15.48 12.31
CA GLU A 333 2.35 -14.20 12.87
C GLU A 333 3.77 -13.88 12.41
N MET A 334 4.65 -14.89 12.31
CA MET A 334 6.00 -14.75 11.75
C MET A 334 5.97 -14.33 10.28
N ASN A 335 5.10 -14.94 9.46
CA ASN A 335 4.93 -14.56 8.06
C ASN A 335 4.39 -13.13 7.93
N MET A 336 3.39 -12.77 8.72
CA MET A 336 2.84 -11.40 8.76
C MET A 336 3.90 -10.38 9.16
N ILE A 337 4.73 -10.69 10.16
CA ILE A 337 5.87 -9.85 10.53
C ILE A 337 6.83 -9.74 9.35
N LEU A 338 7.21 -10.83 8.69
CA LEU A 338 8.13 -10.81 7.55
C LEU A 338 7.59 -10.00 6.36
N GLU A 339 6.30 -10.11 6.08
CA GLU A 339 5.59 -9.33 5.05
C GLU A 339 5.54 -7.84 5.42
N ASN A 340 5.23 -7.50 6.67
CA ASN A 340 5.16 -6.12 7.16
C ASN A 340 6.54 -5.47 7.33
N THR A 341 7.55 -6.26 7.70
CA THR A 341 8.92 -5.80 7.95
C THR A 341 9.81 -5.90 6.72
N LYS A 342 9.25 -6.17 5.51
CA LYS A 342 9.96 -6.35 4.22
C LYS A 342 11.42 -5.94 4.39
N PRO A 343 12.38 -6.87 4.51
CA PRO A 343 13.76 -6.57 4.95
C PRO A 343 14.53 -5.56 4.07
N PHE A 344 13.88 -5.08 3.01
CA PHE A 344 14.31 -4.04 2.08
C PHE A 344 13.48 -2.74 2.15
N ALA A 345 12.68 -2.53 3.20
CA ALA A 345 12.09 -1.24 3.52
C ALA A 345 13.19 -0.27 3.99
N LYS A 346 14.16 -0.03 3.10
CA LYS A 346 15.16 1.01 3.21
C LYS A 346 14.41 2.29 3.50
N THR A 347 14.75 2.88 4.64
CA THR A 347 14.06 4.06 5.12
C THR A 347 14.23 5.19 4.11
N LEU A 348 13.35 6.19 4.13
CA LEU A 348 13.54 7.39 3.32
C LEU A 348 14.93 8.03 3.57
N ASN A 349 15.50 7.83 4.76
CA ASN A 349 16.87 8.26 5.08
C ASN A 349 17.92 7.45 4.30
N ASP A 350 17.77 6.13 4.17
CA ASP A 350 18.67 5.32 3.36
C ASP A 350 18.65 5.78 1.89
N VAL A 351 17.47 6.09 1.36
CA VAL A 351 17.32 6.64 -0.01
C VAL A 351 18.07 7.96 -0.14
N LYS A 352 17.89 8.88 0.81
CA LYS A 352 18.58 10.18 0.82
C LYS A 352 20.10 10.02 0.91
N ILE A 353 20.59 9.14 1.78
CA ILE A 353 22.02 8.87 1.94
C ILE A 353 22.61 8.33 0.64
N ASN A 354 21.94 7.36 0.01
CA ASN A 354 22.44 6.77 -1.24
C ASN A 354 22.34 7.73 -2.43
N MET A 355 21.32 8.61 -2.48
CA MET A 355 21.27 9.70 -3.45
C MET A 355 22.45 10.65 -3.28
N ALA A 356 22.74 11.10 -2.05
CA ALA A 356 23.87 11.99 -1.77
C ALA A 356 25.23 11.35 -2.14
N LYS A 357 25.36 10.04 -1.96
CA LYS A 357 26.55 9.30 -2.41
C LYS A 357 26.70 9.28 -3.94
N LEU A 358 25.59 9.16 -4.68
CA LEU A 358 25.61 9.27 -6.15
C LEU A 358 25.94 10.70 -6.61
N GLU A 359 25.42 11.73 -5.94
CA GLU A 359 25.78 13.13 -6.22
C GLU A 359 27.28 13.37 -5.98
N TRP A 360 27.84 12.80 -4.91
CA TRP A 360 29.26 12.87 -4.63
C TRP A 360 30.10 12.13 -5.69
N TYR A 361 29.65 10.95 -6.12
CA TYR A 361 30.26 10.21 -7.22
C TYR A 361 30.25 11.04 -8.51
N LYS A 362 29.10 11.63 -8.87
CA LYS A 362 28.98 12.49 -10.04
C LYS A 362 29.96 13.65 -10.02
N LYS A 363 30.07 14.33 -8.87
CA LYS A 363 31.04 15.42 -8.68
C LYS A 363 32.49 14.96 -8.83
N LYS A 364 32.83 13.76 -8.34
CA LYS A 364 34.15 13.18 -8.49
C LYS A 364 34.47 12.89 -9.96
N CYS A 365 33.59 12.20 -10.68
CA CYS A 365 33.81 11.87 -12.09
C CYS A 365 33.89 13.12 -12.99
N LYS A 366 33.19 14.19 -12.61
CA LYS A 366 33.33 15.51 -13.25
C LYS A 366 34.72 16.11 -13.02
N PHE A 367 35.27 16.01 -11.80
CA PHE A 367 36.64 16.45 -11.51
C PHE A 367 37.69 15.67 -12.30
N ASP A 368 37.43 14.39 -12.56
CA ASP A 368 38.30 13.52 -13.36
C ASP A 368 38.12 13.74 -14.89
N ASN A 369 37.29 14.70 -15.32
CA ASN A 369 36.99 15.03 -16.73
C ASN A 369 36.39 13.88 -17.57
N ILE A 370 35.76 12.90 -16.92
CA ILE A 370 35.15 11.73 -17.58
C ILE A 370 33.62 11.83 -17.58
N GLY A 371 33.04 12.30 -16.49
CA GLY A 371 31.59 12.23 -16.29
C GLY A 371 31.16 10.89 -15.71
N TYR A 372 30.05 10.90 -14.98
CA TYR A 372 29.63 9.76 -14.17
C TYR A 372 29.05 8.59 -15.00
N TYR A 373 28.46 8.89 -16.15
CA TYR A 373 27.97 7.90 -17.11
C TYR A 373 29.14 7.06 -17.64
N ASP A 374 30.11 7.73 -18.24
CA ASP A 374 31.30 7.12 -18.85
C ASP A 374 32.17 6.40 -17.83
N SER A 375 32.38 6.99 -16.65
CA SER A 375 33.12 6.36 -15.56
C SER A 375 32.48 5.03 -15.13
N TYR A 376 31.15 4.99 -15.00
CA TYR A 376 30.42 3.79 -14.61
C TYR A 376 30.35 2.74 -15.73
N LYS A 377 30.22 3.18 -17.00
CA LYS A 377 30.28 2.31 -18.19
C LYS A 377 31.63 1.60 -18.24
N ASN A 378 32.73 2.33 -18.03
CA ASN A 378 34.09 1.80 -18.19
C ASN A 378 34.64 1.05 -16.96
N GLN A 379 33.97 1.10 -15.79
CA GLN A 379 34.39 0.47 -14.52
C GLN A 379 35.86 0.75 -14.14
N MET A 380 36.28 2.01 -14.25
CA MET A 380 37.69 2.40 -14.16
C MET A 380 38.27 2.32 -12.73
N SER A 381 37.45 2.15 -11.67
CA SER A 381 37.91 2.24 -10.29
C SER A 381 37.07 1.44 -9.25
N GLU A 382 37.65 1.05 -8.11
CA GLU A 382 36.93 0.42 -6.98
C GLU A 382 35.65 1.17 -6.51
N PRO A 383 35.60 2.52 -6.49
CA PRO A 383 34.36 3.27 -6.24
C PRO A 383 33.17 2.87 -7.10
N ASP A 384 33.38 2.37 -8.33
CA ASP A 384 32.31 1.99 -9.27
C ASP A 384 31.57 0.73 -8.80
N ILE A 385 32.24 -0.16 -8.04
CA ILE A 385 31.64 -1.34 -7.40
C ILE A 385 30.66 -0.91 -6.30
N ARG A 386 30.97 0.17 -5.55
CA ARG A 386 30.08 0.71 -4.51
C ARG A 386 28.89 1.47 -5.09
N VAL A 387 29.04 2.08 -6.27
CA VAL A 387 27.93 2.75 -6.98
C VAL A 387 26.84 1.75 -7.37
N ALA A 388 27.21 0.54 -7.81
CA ALA A 388 26.24 -0.52 -8.11
C ALA A 388 25.37 -0.89 -6.89
N GLU A 389 25.95 -0.90 -5.69
CA GLU A 389 25.22 -1.13 -4.44
C GLU A 389 24.23 0.00 -4.14
N PHE A 390 24.67 1.26 -4.24
CA PHE A 390 23.81 2.43 -3.99
C PHE A 390 22.64 2.49 -4.99
N LYS A 391 22.94 2.26 -6.27
CA LYS A 391 21.95 2.12 -7.35
C LYS A 391 20.91 1.05 -7.00
N LYS A 392 21.35 -0.15 -6.58
CA LYS A 392 20.43 -1.25 -6.27
C LYS A 392 19.50 -0.92 -5.11
N ILE A 393 20.00 -0.24 -4.08
CA ILE A 393 19.18 0.21 -2.94
C ILE A 393 18.09 1.18 -3.41
N LEU A 394 18.44 2.16 -4.25
CA LEU A 394 17.49 3.13 -4.79
C LEU A 394 16.45 2.45 -5.68
N GLN A 395 16.89 1.55 -6.56
CA GLN A 395 16.02 0.78 -7.46
C GLN A 395 14.95 0.02 -6.69
N VAL A 396 15.35 -0.79 -5.69
CA VAL A 396 14.40 -1.58 -4.90
C VAL A 396 13.38 -0.70 -4.17
N TYR A 397 13.81 0.47 -3.66
CA TYR A 397 12.89 1.40 -3.00
C TYR A 397 11.84 1.96 -3.97
N TRP A 398 12.27 2.45 -5.13
CA TRP A 398 11.36 3.06 -6.10
C TRP A 398 10.48 2.04 -6.82
N GLU A 399 10.96 0.83 -7.11
CA GLU A 399 10.14 -0.27 -7.59
C GLU A 399 8.99 -0.56 -6.60
N ASN A 400 9.31 -0.73 -5.31
CA ASN A 400 8.29 -0.95 -4.28
C ASN A 400 7.29 0.22 -4.19
N LYS A 401 7.74 1.48 -4.33
CA LYS A 401 6.87 2.65 -4.26
C LYS A 401 5.94 2.77 -5.46
N VAL A 402 6.44 2.49 -6.67
CA VAL A 402 5.61 2.46 -7.87
C VAL A 402 4.58 1.34 -7.76
N GLU A 403 4.97 0.14 -7.31
CA GLU A 403 4.02 -0.94 -7.08
C GLU A 403 2.97 -0.60 -6.01
N GLU A 404 3.36 0.03 -4.91
CA GLU A 404 2.45 0.47 -3.86
C GLU A 404 1.42 1.48 -4.41
N ALA A 405 1.87 2.41 -5.24
CA ALA A 405 1.00 3.39 -5.88
C ALA A 405 0.07 2.76 -6.93
N GLU A 406 0.56 1.84 -7.76
CA GLU A 406 -0.25 1.12 -8.75
C GLU A 406 -1.28 0.18 -8.12
N ARG A 407 -1.05 -0.26 -6.87
CA ARG A 407 -1.99 -1.10 -6.11
C ARG A 407 -3.15 -0.30 -5.48
N LYS A 408 -3.04 1.03 -5.36
CA LYS A 408 -4.12 1.89 -4.84
C LYS A 408 -5.20 2.09 -5.91
N PRO A 409 -6.49 2.09 -5.54
CA PRO A 409 -7.58 2.40 -6.46
C PRO A 409 -7.48 3.83 -6.98
N LEU A 410 -7.92 4.00 -8.24
CA LEU A 410 -7.97 5.29 -8.92
C LEU A 410 -9.30 5.99 -8.64
N ARG A 411 -9.42 6.69 -7.50
CA ARG A 411 -10.47 7.73 -7.34
C ARG A 411 -9.87 8.98 -6.68
N ASP A 412 -9.80 10.03 -7.51
CA ASP A 412 -9.49 11.43 -7.24
C ASP A 412 -8.09 11.83 -6.73
N GLY A 413 -7.29 12.37 -7.67
CA GLY A 413 -6.05 13.09 -7.41
C GLY A 413 -4.79 12.26 -7.67
N ALA A 414 -3.69 12.95 -7.99
CA ALA A 414 -2.46 12.36 -8.53
C ALA A 414 -2.10 11.02 -7.85
N PRO A 415 -1.79 9.95 -8.62
CA PRO A 415 -1.54 8.59 -8.10
C PRO A 415 -0.34 8.49 -7.15
N PHE A 416 0.33 9.62 -6.92
CA PHE A 416 1.59 9.74 -6.23
C PHE A 416 1.63 11.07 -5.47
N ASP A 417 2.05 11.06 -4.20
CA ASP A 417 2.33 12.29 -3.45
C ASP A 417 3.31 13.16 -4.26
N VAL A 418 2.94 14.42 -4.51
CA VAL A 418 3.72 15.39 -5.27
C VAL A 418 5.18 15.44 -4.79
N LYS A 419 5.43 15.36 -3.48
CA LYS A 419 6.78 15.37 -2.90
C LYS A 419 7.56 14.10 -3.25
N LEU A 420 6.90 12.95 -3.23
CA LEU A 420 7.51 11.69 -3.66
C LEU A 420 7.77 11.69 -5.17
N LEU A 421 6.93 12.37 -5.96
CA LEU A 421 7.08 12.44 -7.41
C LEU A 421 8.30 13.27 -7.82
N PHE A 422 8.57 14.38 -7.12
CA PHE A 422 9.82 15.14 -7.29
C PHE A 422 11.04 14.28 -6.93
N GLY A 423 10.98 13.55 -5.82
CA GLY A 423 12.03 12.62 -5.42
C GLY A 423 12.25 11.51 -6.45
N GLY A 424 11.18 10.94 -6.99
CA GLY A 424 11.21 9.87 -7.98
C GLY A 424 11.71 10.36 -9.33
N THR A 425 11.40 11.60 -9.71
CA THR A 425 11.92 12.24 -10.92
C THR A 425 13.41 12.50 -10.80
N ASN A 426 13.89 12.99 -9.65
CA ASN A 426 15.32 13.16 -9.41
C ASN A 426 16.06 11.82 -9.44
N TYR A 427 15.48 10.78 -8.84
CA TYR A 427 16.00 9.42 -8.93
C TYR A 427 16.09 8.90 -10.36
N ARG A 428 15.02 9.03 -11.15
CA ARG A 428 15.01 8.61 -12.56
C ARG A 428 16.14 9.29 -13.33
N ARG A 429 16.26 10.62 -13.23
CA ARG A 429 17.29 11.39 -13.94
C ARG A 429 18.72 11.07 -13.49
N MET A 430 18.92 10.69 -12.22
CA MET A 430 20.24 10.34 -11.70
C MET A 430 20.64 8.90 -12.05
N VAL A 431 19.72 7.93 -11.91
CA VAL A 431 20.04 6.50 -11.90
C VAL A 431 19.78 5.82 -13.25
N GLU A 432 18.77 6.24 -14.01
CA GLU A 432 18.46 5.62 -15.31
C GLU A 432 19.64 5.69 -16.30
N PRO A 433 20.43 6.79 -16.36
CA PRO A 433 21.69 6.81 -17.12
C PRO A 433 22.67 5.68 -16.76
N LEU A 434 22.73 5.26 -15.50
CA LEU A 434 23.60 4.17 -15.05
C LEU A 434 23.04 2.79 -15.45
N ASP A 435 21.72 2.65 -15.57
CA ASP A 435 21.09 1.45 -16.14
C ASP A 435 21.36 1.36 -17.66
N ILE A 436 21.28 2.49 -18.36
CA ILE A 436 21.60 2.60 -19.79
C ILE A 436 23.07 2.25 -20.03
N ALA A 437 24.00 2.82 -19.25
CA ALA A 437 25.43 2.51 -19.34
C ALA A 437 25.70 1.00 -19.19
N GLU A 438 25.00 0.33 -18.25
CA GLU A 438 25.14 -1.10 -18.04
C GLU A 438 24.54 -1.93 -19.19
N HIS A 439 23.45 -1.49 -19.81
CA HIS A 439 22.83 -2.13 -20.96
C HIS A 439 23.75 -2.14 -22.18
N TYR A 440 24.24 -0.98 -22.58
CA TYR A 440 25.12 -0.83 -23.76
C TYR A 440 26.52 -1.42 -23.52
N ARG A 441 27.04 -1.40 -22.28
CA ARG A 441 28.28 -2.13 -21.93
C ARG A 441 28.17 -3.63 -22.18
N LYS A 442 26.99 -4.22 -22.02
CA LYS A 442 26.74 -5.65 -22.32
C LYS A 442 26.59 -5.92 -23.82
N GLY A 443 26.71 -4.90 -24.67
CA GLY A 443 26.51 -5.00 -26.12
C GLY A 443 25.04 -5.15 -26.53
N LEU A 444 24.10 -4.84 -25.63
CA LEU A 444 22.67 -4.89 -25.93
C LEU A 444 22.26 -3.60 -26.67
N LYS A 445 21.34 -3.73 -27.63
CA LYS A 445 20.72 -2.60 -28.35
C LYS A 445 19.27 -2.41 -27.87
N ASP A 446 18.62 -1.34 -28.32
CA ASP A 446 17.20 -1.04 -28.06
C ASP A 446 16.82 -1.10 -26.55
N TYR A 447 17.35 -0.13 -25.80
CA TYR A 447 17.04 0.01 -24.37
C TYR A 447 15.54 0.30 -24.14
N LYS A 448 14.90 1.04 -25.05
CA LYS A 448 13.50 1.49 -24.91
C LYS A 448 12.54 0.31 -24.77
N SER A 449 12.75 -0.78 -25.51
CA SER A 449 11.96 -2.01 -25.39
C SER A 449 12.15 -2.76 -24.07
N HIS A 450 13.29 -2.58 -23.40
CA HIS A 450 13.66 -3.26 -22.15
C HIS A 450 13.56 -2.37 -20.91
N ARG A 451 13.02 -1.17 -21.08
CA ARG A 451 12.99 -0.14 -20.04
C ARG A 451 12.21 -0.61 -18.81
N PRO A 452 12.80 -0.57 -17.60
CA PRO A 452 12.11 -0.93 -16.38
C PRO A 452 10.80 -0.15 -16.15
N LYS A 453 9.75 -0.86 -15.75
CA LYS A 453 8.38 -0.33 -15.61
C LYS A 453 8.31 0.89 -14.68
N HIS A 454 9.09 0.90 -13.60
CA HIS A 454 9.04 1.96 -12.59
C HIS A 454 9.52 3.31 -13.16
N TYR A 455 10.51 3.33 -14.05
CA TYR A 455 10.92 4.58 -14.73
C TYR A 455 9.83 5.13 -15.63
N THR A 456 9.21 4.27 -16.44
CA THR A 456 8.09 4.65 -17.32
C THR A 456 6.93 5.23 -16.52
N LYS A 457 6.59 4.63 -15.38
CA LYS A 457 5.50 5.10 -14.51
C LYS A 457 5.81 6.43 -13.84
N LEU A 458 7.02 6.59 -13.28
CA LEU A 458 7.46 7.85 -12.68
C LEU A 458 7.48 9.00 -13.69
N GLU A 459 7.90 8.73 -14.92
CA GLU A 459 7.87 9.72 -15.99
C GLU A 459 6.45 10.10 -16.39
N GLN A 460 5.57 9.11 -16.60
CA GLN A 460 4.16 9.32 -16.94
C GLN A 460 3.48 10.21 -15.89
N TRP A 461 3.58 9.83 -14.61
CA TRP A 461 2.95 10.58 -13.53
C TRP A 461 3.48 12.02 -13.38
N PHE A 462 4.76 12.25 -13.67
CA PHE A 462 5.33 13.60 -13.65
C PHE A 462 4.86 14.47 -14.83
N LYS A 463 4.67 13.87 -16.02
CA LYS A 463 4.08 14.56 -17.18
C LYS A 463 2.62 14.93 -16.91
N ASP A 464 1.85 14.02 -16.33
CA ASP A 464 0.44 14.25 -15.98
C ASP A 464 0.25 15.40 -14.97
N LEU A 465 1.25 15.64 -14.10
CA LEU A 465 1.24 16.75 -13.13
C LEU A 465 1.50 18.12 -13.77
N LYS A 466 2.34 18.17 -14.81
CA LYS A 466 2.71 19.42 -15.51
C LYS A 466 1.66 19.74 -16.57
N THR A 467 0.61 20.48 -16.20
CA THR A 467 -0.21 21.19 -17.19
C THR A 467 0.66 22.17 -17.99
N PRO A 468 0.36 22.43 -19.28
CA PRO A 468 1.20 23.24 -20.19
C PRO A 468 1.45 24.69 -19.73
N ASP A 469 0.73 25.21 -18.74
CA ASP A 469 0.78 26.63 -18.33
C ASP A 469 1.86 26.99 -17.28
N SER A 470 2.71 26.06 -16.83
CA SER A 470 3.79 26.38 -15.88
C SER A 470 5.18 26.31 -16.51
N SER A 471 5.43 27.09 -17.56
CA SER A 471 6.75 27.33 -18.13
C SER A 471 7.46 28.45 -17.36
N SER A 472 8.04 28.13 -16.22
CA SER A 472 9.06 28.98 -15.60
C SER A 472 10.17 28.10 -15.03
N MET A 473 11.05 27.59 -15.89
CA MET A 473 12.38 27.18 -15.43
C MET A 473 13.22 28.46 -15.47
N GLN A 474 13.51 29.00 -14.29
CA GLN A 474 14.42 30.15 -14.14
C GLN A 474 15.82 29.73 -14.57
N GLU A 475 16.51 30.68 -15.20
CA GLU A 475 17.94 30.68 -15.54
C GLU A 475 18.79 30.49 -14.27
N GLU A 476 18.96 29.25 -13.81
CA GLU A 476 19.91 28.88 -12.77
C GLU A 476 21.01 28.00 -13.37
N ALA A 477 22.24 28.18 -12.89
CA ALA A 477 23.46 27.64 -13.49
C ALA A 477 23.36 26.16 -13.91
N VAL A 478 23.44 25.91 -15.22
CA VAL A 478 23.38 24.60 -15.90
C VAL A 478 24.41 23.59 -15.36
N SER A 479 25.49 24.08 -14.74
CA SER A 479 26.58 23.27 -14.18
C SER A 479 26.16 22.19 -13.16
N SER A 480 25.00 22.33 -12.52
CA SER A 480 24.50 21.44 -11.46
C SER A 480 23.23 20.66 -11.82
N ILE A 481 22.68 20.83 -13.03
CA ILE A 481 21.44 20.16 -13.42
C ILE A 481 21.67 18.68 -13.75
N LEU A 482 20.63 17.88 -13.55
CA LEU A 482 20.50 16.57 -14.21
C LEU A 482 19.75 16.76 -15.51
N THR A 483 20.20 16.09 -16.57
CA THR A 483 19.51 16.11 -17.87
C THR A 483 18.03 15.77 -17.68
N VAL A 484 17.16 16.62 -18.24
CA VAL A 484 15.72 16.55 -18.07
C VAL A 484 15.17 15.23 -18.60
N ASP A 485 15.67 14.85 -19.78
CA ASP A 485 15.47 13.59 -20.44
C ASP A 485 16.46 12.55 -19.91
N SER A 486 15.94 11.53 -19.22
CA SER A 486 16.77 10.47 -18.66
C SER A 486 17.20 9.43 -19.69
N LEU A 487 16.59 9.45 -20.88
CA LEU A 487 16.93 8.59 -22.02
C LEU A 487 17.99 9.22 -22.93
N PHE A 488 18.49 10.43 -22.62
CA PHE A 488 19.50 11.12 -23.43
C PHE A 488 20.65 10.20 -23.89
N TRP A 489 21.21 9.41 -22.97
CA TRP A 489 22.31 8.50 -23.29
C TRP A 489 21.93 7.36 -24.24
N VAL A 490 20.66 6.95 -24.30
CA VAL A 490 20.19 5.99 -25.31
C VAL A 490 20.34 6.59 -26.70
N HIS A 491 19.95 7.86 -26.85
CA HIS A 491 20.06 8.57 -28.13
C HIS A 491 21.52 8.73 -28.56
N VAL A 492 22.43 9.04 -27.63
CA VAL A 492 23.88 9.11 -27.91
C VAL A 492 24.43 7.76 -28.39
N GLU A 493 24.10 6.66 -27.71
CA GLU A 493 24.62 5.33 -28.10
C GLU A 493 24.02 4.86 -29.43
N GLU A 494 22.74 5.16 -29.69
CA GLU A 494 22.10 4.89 -30.99
C GLU A 494 22.75 5.71 -32.12
N ALA A 495 23.12 6.97 -31.85
CA ALA A 495 23.81 7.83 -32.81
C ALA A 495 25.25 7.35 -33.11
N ILE A 496 26.00 6.87 -32.11
CA ILE A 496 27.33 6.26 -32.35
C ILE A 496 27.20 4.99 -33.21
N LEU A 497 26.22 4.13 -32.91
CA LEU A 497 25.97 2.95 -33.73
C LEU A 497 25.61 3.31 -35.18
N ALA A 498 24.93 4.43 -35.40
CA ALA A 498 24.67 4.96 -36.73
C ALA A 498 25.95 5.45 -37.41
N CYS A 499 26.83 6.15 -36.70
CA CYS A 499 28.16 6.55 -37.21
C CYS A 499 29.00 5.33 -37.63
N ASP A 500 29.06 4.29 -36.78
CA ASP A 500 29.79 3.05 -37.06
C ASP A 500 29.28 2.38 -38.35
N LEU A 501 27.96 2.29 -38.52
CA LEU A 501 27.32 1.71 -39.72
C LEU A 501 27.64 2.50 -41.00
N VAL A 502 27.67 3.83 -40.92
CA VAL A 502 28.01 4.69 -42.06
C VAL A 502 29.49 4.55 -42.43
N ARG A 503 30.38 4.35 -41.45
CA ARG A 503 31.84 4.19 -41.68
C ARG A 503 32.24 2.82 -42.20
N GLU A 504 31.59 1.75 -41.75
CA GLU A 504 31.95 0.37 -42.13
C GLU A 504 31.71 0.10 -43.63
N GLY A 505 30.89 0.90 -44.32
CA GLY A 505 30.74 0.88 -45.78
C GLY A 505 30.01 -0.35 -46.35
N ASP A 506 29.53 -1.25 -45.50
CA ASP A 506 28.80 -2.48 -45.84
C ASP A 506 27.27 -2.26 -46.01
N CYS A 507 26.79 -1.01 -45.98
CA CYS A 507 25.36 -0.66 -46.09
C CYS A 507 24.98 -0.17 -47.49
N SER A 508 23.71 -0.38 -47.87
CA SER A 508 23.16 0.18 -49.12
C SER A 508 23.07 1.72 -49.05
N GLU A 509 23.03 2.40 -50.20
CA GLU A 509 22.87 3.86 -50.26
C GLU A 509 21.61 4.34 -49.52
N GLU A 510 20.53 3.55 -49.59
CA GLU A 510 19.25 3.81 -48.91
C GLU A 510 19.38 3.69 -47.38
N GLU A 511 20.10 2.68 -46.89
CA GLU A 511 20.39 2.53 -45.46
C GLU A 511 21.31 3.65 -44.97
N ARG A 512 22.32 4.03 -45.75
CA ARG A 512 23.23 5.13 -45.41
C ARG A 512 22.49 6.46 -45.30
N GLU A 513 21.59 6.75 -46.23
CA GLU A 513 20.76 7.95 -46.19
C GLU A 513 19.82 7.96 -44.97
N ALA A 514 19.26 6.80 -44.61
CA ALA A 514 18.44 6.67 -43.41
C ALA A 514 19.22 6.87 -42.10
N GLU A 515 20.44 6.34 -41.99
CA GLU A 515 21.29 6.55 -40.81
C GLU A 515 21.79 8.00 -40.71
N LEU A 516 22.12 8.65 -41.84
CA LEU A 516 22.45 10.08 -41.86
C LEU A 516 21.28 10.94 -41.39
N ALA A 517 20.05 10.62 -41.82
CA ALA A 517 18.85 11.32 -41.37
C ALA A 517 18.66 11.22 -39.84
N LYS A 518 18.93 10.06 -39.24
CA LYS A 518 18.88 9.88 -37.77
C LYS A 518 19.94 10.72 -37.06
N LEU A 519 21.13 10.86 -37.64
CA LEU A 519 22.20 11.68 -37.08
C LEU A 519 21.83 13.16 -37.07
N THR A 520 21.25 13.66 -38.17
CA THR A 520 20.73 15.04 -38.24
C THR A 520 19.58 15.26 -37.25
N GLU A 521 18.65 14.30 -37.11
CA GLU A 521 17.58 14.37 -36.10
C GLU A 521 18.16 14.43 -34.68
N PHE A 522 19.21 13.67 -34.40
CA PHE A 522 19.88 13.68 -33.11
C PHE A 522 20.60 15.02 -32.84
N GLU A 523 21.24 15.61 -33.84
CA GLU A 523 21.83 16.95 -33.77
C GLU A 523 20.78 18.01 -33.41
N ASP A 524 19.63 18.01 -34.10
CA ASP A 524 18.53 18.93 -33.83
C ASP A 524 17.98 18.75 -32.40
N TYR A 525 17.84 17.50 -31.95
CA TYR A 525 17.42 17.16 -30.58
C TYR A 525 18.38 17.72 -29.52
N VAL A 526 19.69 17.58 -29.72
CA VAL A 526 20.70 18.12 -28.79
C VAL A 526 20.62 19.64 -28.74
N LEU A 527 20.48 20.29 -29.91
CA LEU A 527 20.34 21.75 -29.99
C LEU A 527 19.10 22.26 -29.25
N GLU A 528 17.96 21.57 -29.40
CA GLU A 528 16.72 21.91 -28.67
C GLU A 528 16.90 21.77 -27.15
N LEU A 529 17.58 20.71 -26.68
CA LEU A 529 17.89 20.54 -25.27
C LEU A 529 18.80 21.65 -24.73
N MET A 530 19.79 22.08 -25.52
CA MET A 530 20.68 23.17 -25.14
C MET A 530 19.93 24.51 -25.06
N ARG A 531 19.07 24.82 -26.04
CA ARG A 531 18.24 26.05 -26.02
C ARG A 531 17.34 26.14 -24.78
N ASN A 532 16.84 24.99 -24.33
CA ASN A 532 15.98 24.90 -23.15
C ASN A 532 16.74 24.73 -21.82
N TYR A 533 18.08 24.78 -21.84
CA TYR A 533 18.94 24.48 -20.69
C TYR A 533 18.56 23.14 -20.01
N ALA A 534 18.17 22.17 -20.81
CA ALA A 534 17.60 20.90 -20.37
C ALA A 534 18.63 19.76 -20.30
N VAL A 535 19.88 20.00 -20.74
CA VAL A 535 20.98 19.03 -20.74
C VAL A 535 22.14 19.46 -19.86
N SER A 536 22.68 18.52 -19.08
CA SER A 536 23.82 18.73 -18.18
C SER A 536 25.08 19.09 -18.97
N SER A 537 25.88 20.03 -18.47
CA SER A 537 27.16 20.40 -19.08
C SER A 537 28.22 19.29 -19.06
N GLU A 538 27.96 18.17 -18.36
CA GLU A 538 28.89 17.02 -18.30
C GLU A 538 29.01 16.26 -19.63
N ILE A 539 28.09 16.46 -20.57
CA ILE A 539 28.17 15.84 -21.89
C ILE A 539 29.37 16.37 -22.69
N PHE A 540 29.83 17.58 -22.38
CA PHE A 540 30.96 18.24 -23.05
C PHE A 540 32.31 17.97 -22.37
N LEU A 541 32.37 17.01 -21.43
CA LEU A 541 33.65 16.62 -20.84
C LEU A 541 34.53 15.92 -21.88
N PRO A 542 35.85 16.15 -21.90
CA PRO A 542 36.75 15.63 -22.93
C PRO A 542 36.69 14.11 -23.15
N HIS A 543 36.42 13.34 -22.09
CA HIS A 543 36.33 11.87 -22.18
C HIS A 543 34.90 11.34 -22.20
N SER A 544 33.92 12.19 -22.51
CA SER A 544 32.53 11.79 -22.59
C SER A 544 32.22 11.06 -23.89
N THR A 545 31.34 10.04 -23.83
CA THR A 545 30.84 9.34 -25.01
C THR A 545 30.16 10.31 -26.01
N PHE A 546 29.56 11.42 -25.54
CA PHE A 546 29.01 12.43 -26.44
C PHE A 546 30.09 13.15 -27.26
N MET A 547 31.23 13.50 -26.65
CA MET A 547 32.36 14.10 -27.39
C MET A 547 32.93 13.12 -28.41
N LYS A 548 32.98 11.82 -28.08
CA LYS A 548 33.37 10.78 -29.04
C LYS A 548 32.41 10.72 -30.24
N TRP A 549 31.10 10.77 -29.98
CA TRP A 549 30.11 10.86 -31.06
C TRP A 549 30.34 12.09 -31.94
N TRP A 550 30.59 13.25 -31.33
CA TRP A 550 30.84 14.49 -32.06
C TRP A 550 32.06 14.39 -32.98
N GLU A 551 33.18 13.87 -32.48
CA GLU A 551 34.40 13.64 -33.29
C GLU A 551 34.11 12.73 -34.49
N GLU A 552 33.37 11.64 -34.30
CA GLU A 552 33.01 10.72 -35.38
C GLU A 552 32.01 11.34 -36.37
N TYR A 553 31.05 12.13 -35.86
CA TYR A 553 30.03 12.77 -36.69
C TYR A 553 30.62 13.88 -37.55
N ASP A 554 31.48 14.74 -36.99
CA ASP A 554 32.16 15.83 -37.69
C ASP A 554 33.02 15.30 -38.86
N GLU A 555 33.68 14.15 -38.67
CA GLU A 555 34.40 13.44 -39.75
C GLU A 555 33.47 12.96 -40.88
N ILE A 556 32.23 12.56 -40.57
CA ILE A 556 31.26 12.04 -41.55
C ILE A 556 30.63 13.17 -42.36
N VAL A 557 30.23 14.27 -41.71
CA VAL A 557 29.53 15.39 -42.37
C VAL A 557 30.48 16.37 -43.05
N GLY A 558 31.73 16.47 -42.56
CA GLY A 558 32.78 17.29 -43.13
C GLY A 558 32.59 18.80 -42.96
N ASP A 559 33.54 19.56 -43.52
CA ASP A 559 33.64 21.02 -43.35
C ASP A 559 32.45 21.79 -43.96
N ASP A 560 31.75 21.20 -44.93
CA ASP A 560 30.63 21.82 -45.63
C ASP A 560 29.31 21.79 -44.82
N HIS A 561 29.26 21.03 -43.72
CA HIS A 561 28.10 20.99 -42.82
C HIS A 561 28.07 22.20 -41.89
N ASP A 562 27.15 23.12 -42.15
CA ASP A 562 26.94 24.37 -41.42
C ASP A 562 25.63 24.29 -40.62
N SER A 563 25.74 23.84 -39.36
CA SER A 563 24.64 23.79 -38.41
C SER A 563 24.99 24.66 -37.19
N VAL A 564 23.96 25.04 -36.43
CA VAL A 564 24.19 25.82 -35.20
C VAL A 564 25.02 25.01 -34.19
N LEU A 565 24.77 23.70 -34.08
CA LEU A 565 25.54 22.84 -33.20
C LEU A 565 26.99 22.70 -33.70
N SER A 566 27.22 22.54 -35.01
CA SER A 566 28.56 22.39 -35.56
C SER A 566 29.40 23.65 -35.36
N GLY A 567 28.80 24.84 -35.54
CA GLY A 567 29.44 26.10 -35.20
C GLY A 567 29.82 26.20 -33.72
N LEU A 568 28.90 25.86 -32.82
CA LEU A 568 29.15 25.88 -31.37
C LEU A 568 30.26 24.92 -30.95
N MET A 569 30.31 23.73 -31.55
CA MET A 569 31.28 22.70 -31.23
C MET A 569 32.67 23.02 -31.82
N ARG A 570 32.76 23.46 -33.08
CA ARG A 570 34.04 23.81 -33.73
C ARG A 570 34.68 25.07 -33.15
N ASN A 571 33.87 26.01 -32.66
CA ASN A 571 34.36 27.24 -32.00
C ASN A 571 34.62 27.07 -30.50
N GLU A 572 34.41 25.88 -29.93
CA GLU A 572 34.52 25.59 -28.50
C GLU A 572 33.60 26.45 -27.60
N GLU A 573 32.53 27.04 -28.17
CA GLU A 573 31.59 27.91 -27.46
C GLU A 573 30.74 27.16 -26.41
N TYR A 574 30.66 25.82 -26.52
CA TYR A 574 30.01 24.97 -25.52
C TYR A 574 30.63 25.08 -24.12
N GLU A 575 31.87 25.56 -23.98
CA GLU A 575 32.47 25.82 -22.66
C GLU A 575 31.71 26.89 -21.87
N GLU A 576 31.10 27.85 -22.57
CA GLU A 576 30.29 28.91 -21.94
C GLU A 576 28.89 28.42 -21.52
N TYR A 577 28.43 27.29 -22.06
CA TYR A 577 27.12 26.69 -21.75
C TYR A 577 27.00 26.33 -20.27
N GLY A 578 28.05 25.75 -19.68
CA GLY A 578 28.04 25.35 -18.26
C GLY A 578 27.84 26.52 -17.29
N ASN A 579 28.21 27.73 -17.70
CA ASN A 579 28.06 28.96 -16.93
C ASN A 579 26.72 29.69 -17.19
N GLY A 580 25.87 29.14 -18.07
CA GLY A 580 24.61 29.77 -18.48
C GLY A 580 24.79 31.07 -19.28
N ARG A 581 25.97 31.27 -19.88
CA ARG A 581 26.31 32.50 -20.64
C ARG A 581 26.15 32.33 -22.15
N LEU A 582 26.04 31.09 -22.61
CA LEU A 582 25.86 30.80 -24.02
C LEU A 582 24.45 31.20 -24.47
N VAL A 583 24.39 32.11 -25.45
CA VAL A 583 23.16 32.49 -26.15
C VAL A 583 23.15 31.74 -27.48
N ILE A 584 22.26 30.77 -27.60
CA ILE A 584 22.12 29.96 -28.81
C ILE A 584 21.18 30.70 -29.78
N PRO A 585 21.60 30.94 -31.03
CA PRO A 585 20.80 31.64 -32.05
C PRO A 585 19.44 30.99 -32.35
#